data_AF-A0A7C5NN33-F1
#
_entry.id   AF-A0A7C5NN33-F1
#
_cell.length_a   1.000
_cell.length_b   1.000
_cell.length_c   1.000
_cell.angle_alpha   90.00
_cell.angle_beta   90.00
_cell.angle_gamma   90.00
#
_symmetry.space_group_name_H-M   'P 1'
#
loop_
_entity.id
_entity.type
_entity.pdbx_description
1 polymer ?
#
loop_
_entity_poly.entity_id
_entity_poly.type
_entity_poly.pdbx_seq_one_letter_code
_entity_poly.pdbx_strand_id
1 'polypeptide(L)'
;NRASCIIHGLMRRDFFKLQEKKYIEKIFQKGGIKGLELDDLIDNWENFNIWVSAKTGVPIVDAFMRELNETGFIPFEGRRILSQFLIEELKVNWLMGAEYFASVLIDYNPCSNYGNWNTMADVNFDAKEDRYCNFITKAKKLDPKGDLIRKWIPELSTLGNNYIHEPDKVPEKDLKKANIKLGEDYPYPVVDTDRWV
;
A
#
# COMPACT_ATOMS: atom_id res chain seq x y z
N ASN A 1 -10.31 -21.49 -12.13
CA ASN A 1 -11.51 -22.05 -11.47
C ASN A 1 -11.71 -21.31 -10.14
N ARG A 2 -12.87 -20.67 -9.88
CA ARG A 2 -13.15 -19.86 -8.67
C ARG A 2 -12.95 -20.65 -7.36
N ALA A 3 -13.29 -21.93 -7.35
CA ALA A 3 -13.11 -22.79 -6.17
C ALA A 3 -11.64 -22.88 -5.75
N SER A 4 -10.72 -22.97 -6.71
CA SER A 4 -9.28 -23.01 -6.44
C SER A 4 -8.78 -21.74 -5.77
N CYS A 5 -9.24 -20.56 -6.17
CA CYS A 5 -8.84 -19.29 -5.54
C CYS A 5 -9.30 -19.21 -4.07
N ILE A 6 -10.52 -19.66 -3.78
CA ILE A 6 -11.04 -19.71 -2.40
C ILE A 6 -10.22 -20.67 -1.55
N ILE A 7 -9.97 -21.88 -2.06
CA ILE A 7 -9.17 -22.89 -1.35
C ILE A 7 -7.76 -22.36 -1.09
N HIS A 8 -7.10 -21.73 -2.07
CA HIS A 8 -5.79 -21.09 -1.85
C HIS A 8 -5.84 -20.00 -0.77
N GLY A 9 -6.89 -19.17 -0.75
CA GLY A 9 -7.07 -18.16 0.30
C GLY A 9 -7.20 -18.77 1.70
N LEU A 10 -8.00 -19.84 1.83
CA LEU A 10 -8.16 -20.58 3.09
C LEU A 10 -6.87 -21.26 3.53
N MET A 11 -6.16 -21.92 2.62
CA MET A 11 -4.86 -22.53 2.90
C MET A 11 -3.84 -21.49 3.35
N ARG A 12 -3.86 -20.29 2.77
CA ARG A 12 -2.96 -19.20 3.20
C ARG A 12 -3.26 -18.71 4.61
N ARG A 13 -4.55 -18.58 4.96
CA ARG A 13 -4.97 -18.24 6.33
C ARG A 13 -4.46 -19.28 7.33
N ASP A 14 -4.67 -20.56 7.02
CA ASP A 14 -4.24 -21.65 7.89
C ASP A 14 -2.71 -21.73 7.98
N PHE A 15 -2.00 -21.49 6.86
CA PHE A 15 -0.55 -21.37 6.84
C PHE A 15 -0.05 -20.32 7.84
N PHE A 16 -0.58 -19.10 7.80
CA PHE A 16 -0.17 -18.06 8.75
C PHE A 16 -0.49 -18.40 10.20
N LYS A 17 -1.60 -19.11 10.44
CA LYS A 17 -1.92 -19.62 11.80
C LYS A 17 -0.89 -20.64 12.29
N LEU A 18 -0.41 -21.51 11.41
CA LEU A 18 0.64 -22.48 11.74
C LEU A 18 2.00 -21.81 11.93
N GLN A 19 2.31 -20.78 11.14
CA GLN A 19 3.54 -19.97 11.29
C GLN A 19 3.57 -19.29 12.67
N GLU A 20 2.47 -18.65 13.08
CA GLU A 20 2.32 -18.07 14.42
C GLU A 20 2.58 -19.13 15.50
N LYS A 21 1.96 -20.31 15.42
CA LYS A 21 2.19 -21.38 16.42
C LYS A 21 3.65 -21.83 16.50
N LYS A 22 4.38 -21.80 15.38
CA LYS A 22 5.79 -22.22 15.31
C LYS A 22 6.75 -21.16 15.83
N TYR A 23 6.51 -19.90 15.49
CA TYR A 23 7.47 -18.80 15.72
C TYR A 23 7.03 -17.83 16.84
N ILE A 24 5.78 -17.93 17.30
CA ILE A 24 5.17 -17.26 18.44
C ILE A 24 5.43 -15.75 18.40
N GLU A 25 6.34 -15.25 19.25
CA GLU A 25 6.60 -13.83 19.43
C GLU A 25 7.35 -13.22 18.23
N LYS A 26 8.12 -14.03 17.50
CA LYS A 26 8.96 -13.54 16.39
C LYS A 26 8.15 -12.90 15.28
N ILE A 27 6.89 -13.31 15.08
CA ILE A 27 6.05 -12.73 14.02
C ILE A 27 5.69 -11.26 14.29
N PHE A 28 5.84 -10.79 15.53
CA PHE A 28 5.51 -9.44 15.99
C PHE A 28 6.74 -8.58 16.24
N GLN A 29 7.95 -9.10 16.01
CA GLN A 29 9.21 -8.38 16.22
C GLN A 29 9.69 -7.75 14.92
N LYS A 30 10.46 -6.67 15.00
CA LYS A 30 10.95 -5.91 13.83
C LYS A 30 11.71 -6.81 12.84
N GLY A 31 12.51 -7.74 13.37
CA GLY A 31 13.26 -8.71 12.57
C GLY A 31 12.43 -9.86 11.99
N GLY A 32 11.14 -9.92 12.31
CA GLY A 32 10.19 -10.92 11.88
C GLY A 32 10.62 -12.36 12.17
N ILE A 33 10.05 -13.29 11.41
CA ILE A 33 10.32 -14.72 11.52
C ILE A 33 11.82 -15.06 11.30
N LYS A 34 12.50 -14.33 10.42
CA LYS A 34 13.94 -14.49 10.14
C LYS A 34 14.84 -13.99 11.29
N GLY A 35 14.34 -13.10 12.15
CA GLY A 35 15.17 -12.37 13.12
C GLY A 35 16.18 -11.42 12.46
N LEU A 36 15.88 -10.94 11.25
CA LEU A 36 16.71 -10.00 10.49
C LEU A 36 16.07 -8.63 10.55
N GLU A 37 16.65 -7.73 11.34
CA GLU A 37 16.26 -6.32 11.32
C GLU A 37 16.89 -5.65 10.11
N LEU A 38 16.06 -4.99 9.30
CA LEU A 38 16.50 -4.21 8.16
C LEU A 38 16.79 -2.78 8.64
N ASP A 39 18.06 -2.38 8.60
CA ASP A 39 18.53 -1.08 9.11
C ASP A 39 17.90 0.12 8.39
N ASP A 40 17.43 -0.06 7.15
CA ASP A 40 16.79 0.98 6.35
C ASP A 40 15.32 1.22 6.72
N LEU A 41 14.69 0.34 7.51
CA LEU A 41 13.32 0.51 7.97
C LEU A 41 13.30 1.12 9.37
N ILE A 42 12.94 2.41 9.46
CA ILE A 42 12.99 3.17 10.71
C ILE A 42 11.61 3.65 11.17
N ASP A 43 11.49 3.99 12.44
CA ASP A 43 10.24 4.50 13.05
C ASP A 43 10.03 5.98 12.67
N ASN A 44 9.85 6.25 11.37
CA ASN A 44 9.64 7.59 10.84
C ASN A 44 8.15 7.97 10.88
N TRP A 45 7.77 8.66 11.94
CA TRP A 45 6.40 9.15 12.17
C TRP A 45 5.93 10.17 11.13
N GLU A 46 6.81 10.97 10.54
CA GLU A 46 6.44 11.95 9.52
C GLU A 46 5.96 11.26 8.25
N ASN A 47 6.78 10.36 7.69
CA ASN A 47 6.42 9.56 6.52
C ASN A 47 5.21 8.67 6.80
N PHE A 48 5.13 8.08 8.00
CA PHE A 48 4.00 7.27 8.41
C PHE A 48 2.69 8.09 8.44
N ASN A 49 2.71 9.30 9.00
CA ASN A 49 1.52 10.15 9.06
C ASN A 49 1.06 10.62 7.68
N ILE A 50 1.99 10.88 6.76
CA ILE A 50 1.68 11.18 5.35
C ILE A 50 0.93 10.01 4.70
N TRP A 51 1.40 8.77 4.93
CA TRP A 51 0.75 7.57 4.44
C TRP A 51 -0.64 7.37 5.07
N VAL A 52 -0.74 7.40 6.41
CA VAL A 52 -2.02 7.28 7.15
C VAL A 52 -3.06 8.29 6.68
N SER A 53 -2.64 9.54 6.44
CA SER A 53 -3.53 10.63 6.03
C SER A 53 -3.87 10.65 4.53
N ALA A 54 -3.38 9.69 3.75
CA ALA A 54 -3.58 9.62 2.30
C ALA A 54 -3.13 10.90 1.57
N LYS A 55 -1.93 11.39 1.93
CA LYS A 55 -1.31 12.60 1.35
C LYS A 55 0.02 12.30 0.66
N THR A 56 0.17 11.10 0.12
CA THR A 56 1.43 10.66 -0.52
C THR A 56 1.66 11.31 -1.88
N GLY A 57 0.60 11.82 -2.52
CA GLY A 57 0.66 12.36 -3.88
C GLY A 57 0.71 11.27 -4.95
N VAL A 58 0.57 9.99 -4.55
CA VAL A 58 0.48 8.84 -5.45
C VAL A 58 -0.98 8.35 -5.45
N PRO A 59 -1.77 8.61 -6.51
CA PRO A 59 -3.24 8.46 -6.45
C PRO A 59 -3.74 7.08 -6.08
N ILE A 60 -3.07 6.01 -6.54
CA ILE A 60 -3.50 4.65 -6.21
C ILE A 60 -3.31 4.33 -4.71
N VAL A 61 -2.24 4.86 -4.10
CA VAL A 61 -1.93 4.68 -2.68
C VAL A 61 -2.93 5.47 -1.86
N ASP A 62 -3.12 6.74 -2.20
CA ASP A 62 -4.05 7.62 -1.49
C ASP A 62 -5.50 7.14 -1.61
N ALA A 63 -5.91 6.61 -2.77
CA ALA A 63 -7.25 6.05 -2.97
C ALA A 63 -7.51 4.85 -2.05
N PHE A 64 -6.56 3.92 -1.94
CA PHE A 64 -6.70 2.77 -1.03
C PHE A 64 -6.60 3.17 0.44
N MET A 65 -5.79 4.16 0.80
CA MET A 65 -5.76 4.67 2.17
C MET A 65 -7.09 5.32 2.55
N ARG A 66 -7.69 6.12 1.66
CA ARG A 66 -9.03 6.70 1.89
C ARG A 66 -10.10 5.62 2.00
N GLU A 67 -10.09 4.63 1.10
CA GLU A 67 -11.00 3.48 1.16
C GLU A 67 -10.88 2.73 2.49
N LEU A 68 -9.66 2.45 2.92
CA LEU A 68 -9.38 1.77 4.18
C LEU A 68 -9.89 2.58 5.38
N ASN A 69 -9.60 3.87 5.41
CA ASN A 69 -9.94 4.75 6.54
C ASN A 69 -11.44 4.99 6.65
N GLU A 70 -12.16 5.05 5.53
CA GLU A 70 -13.60 5.30 5.51
C GLU A 70 -14.42 4.02 5.74
N THR A 71 -13.97 2.87 5.23
CA THR A 71 -14.78 1.64 5.23
C THR A 71 -14.26 0.54 6.15
N GLY A 72 -13.01 0.63 6.59
CA GLY A 72 -12.32 -0.44 7.30
C GLY A 72 -11.98 -1.66 6.44
N PHE A 73 -12.14 -1.59 5.12
CA PHE A 73 -11.85 -2.73 4.23
C PHE A 73 -11.21 -2.29 2.92
N ILE A 74 -10.24 -3.07 2.45
CA ILE A 74 -9.64 -2.94 1.12
C ILE A 74 -9.37 -4.33 0.52
N PRO A 75 -9.40 -4.46 -0.82
CA PRO A 75 -9.06 -5.70 -1.49
C PRO A 75 -7.60 -6.10 -1.23
N PHE A 76 -7.30 -7.39 -1.41
CA PHE A 76 -5.96 -7.93 -1.16
C PHE A 76 -4.85 -7.19 -1.93
N GLU A 77 -5.12 -6.76 -3.17
CA GLU A 77 -4.12 -6.02 -3.96
C GLU A 77 -3.89 -4.60 -3.39
N GLY A 78 -4.93 -3.96 -2.85
CA GLY A 78 -4.79 -2.70 -2.12
C GLY A 78 -3.89 -2.85 -0.90
N ARG A 79 -4.09 -3.91 -0.10
CA ARG A 79 -3.21 -4.21 1.05
C ARG A 79 -1.75 -4.35 0.62
N ARG A 80 -1.50 -5.06 -0.48
CA ARG A 80 -0.14 -5.22 -1.03
C ARG A 80 0.47 -3.90 -1.47
N ILE A 81 -0.27 -3.08 -2.21
CA ILE A 81 0.20 -1.77 -2.68
C ILE A 81 0.56 -0.89 -1.47
N LEU A 82 -0.31 -0.80 -0.48
CA LEU A 82 -0.10 0.03 0.69
C LEU A 82 1.09 -0.44 1.53
N SER A 83 1.19 -1.75 1.81
CA SER A 83 2.33 -2.31 2.55
C SER A 83 3.64 -2.13 1.79
N GLN A 84 3.65 -2.40 0.48
CA GLN A 84 4.86 -2.26 -0.34
C GLN A 84 5.32 -0.82 -0.42
N PHE A 85 4.40 0.14 -0.58
CA PHE A 85 4.73 1.56 -0.60
C PHE A 85 5.35 2.02 0.73
N LEU A 86 4.74 1.65 1.86
CA LEU A 86 5.25 2.02 3.18
C LEU A 86 6.69 1.52 3.41
N ILE A 87 6.99 0.31 2.96
CA ILE A 87 8.28 -0.36 3.19
C ILE A 87 9.34 0.11 2.18
N GLU A 88 9.03 0.10 0.88
CA GLU A 88 10.03 0.31 -0.17
C GLU A 88 10.25 1.79 -0.48
N GLU A 89 9.17 2.58 -0.46
CA GLU A 89 9.19 3.99 -0.87
C GLU A 89 9.42 4.91 0.31
N LEU A 90 8.67 4.69 1.40
CA LEU A 90 8.74 5.54 2.58
C LEU A 90 9.79 5.10 3.61
N LYS A 91 10.35 3.89 3.45
CA LYS A 91 11.37 3.32 4.35
C LYS A 91 10.95 3.32 5.83
N VAL A 92 9.66 3.09 6.06
CA VAL A 92 9.06 3.05 7.41
C VAL A 92 9.07 1.62 7.95
N ASN A 93 9.28 1.49 9.25
CA ASN A 93 9.12 0.23 9.97
C ASN A 93 7.75 -0.40 9.71
N TRP A 94 7.77 -1.60 9.15
CA TRP A 94 6.56 -2.33 8.76
C TRP A 94 5.62 -2.61 9.93
N LEU A 95 6.14 -2.69 11.17
CA LEU A 95 5.31 -2.88 12.37
C LEU A 95 4.30 -1.75 12.54
N MET A 96 4.69 -0.50 12.25
CA MET A 96 3.78 0.64 12.32
C MET A 96 2.60 0.48 11.37
N GLY A 97 2.85 0.00 10.15
CA GLY A 97 1.81 -0.32 9.18
C GLY A 97 0.94 -1.51 9.61
N ALA A 98 1.55 -2.55 10.19
CA ALA A 98 0.84 -3.71 10.72
C ALA A 98 -0.10 -3.34 11.88
N GLU A 99 0.35 -2.49 12.80
CA GLU A 99 -0.43 -1.96 13.91
C GLU A 99 -1.55 -1.03 13.42
N TYR A 100 -1.28 -0.20 12.40
CA TYR A 100 -2.31 0.60 11.76
C TYR A 100 -3.40 -0.30 11.17
N PHE A 101 -3.02 -1.31 10.39
CA PHE A 101 -3.98 -2.27 9.83
C PHE A 101 -4.76 -3.00 10.92
N ALA A 102 -4.14 -3.29 12.07
CA ALA A 102 -4.83 -3.88 13.21
C ALA A 102 -5.89 -2.96 13.83
N SER A 103 -5.72 -1.64 13.75
CA SER A 103 -6.67 -0.67 14.31
C SER A 103 -7.85 -0.34 13.40
N VAL A 104 -7.69 -0.46 12.07
CA VAL A 104 -8.72 -0.05 11.10
C VAL A 104 -9.37 -1.18 10.31
N LEU A 105 -8.72 -2.34 10.14
CA LEU A 105 -9.30 -3.43 9.34
C LEU A 105 -10.46 -4.09 10.08
N ILE A 106 -11.65 -4.07 9.47
CA ILE A 106 -12.84 -4.77 9.99
C ILE A 106 -12.67 -6.29 10.02
N ASP A 107 -11.79 -6.83 9.16
CA ASP A 107 -11.47 -8.26 9.05
C ASP A 107 -10.12 -8.61 9.67
N TYR A 108 -9.64 -7.80 10.62
CA TYR A 108 -8.36 -8.01 11.28
C TYR A 108 -8.23 -9.43 11.87
N ASN A 109 -7.16 -10.10 11.46
CA ASN A 109 -6.73 -11.37 12.02
C ASN A 109 -5.22 -11.28 12.30
N PRO A 110 -4.76 -11.41 13.55
CA PRO A 110 -3.35 -11.18 13.90
C PRO A 110 -2.37 -12.00 13.05
N CYS A 111 -2.63 -13.30 12.92
CA CYS A 111 -1.74 -14.21 12.20
C CYS A 111 -1.63 -13.81 10.73
N SER A 112 -2.78 -13.55 10.09
CA SER A 112 -2.81 -13.17 8.68
C SER A 112 -2.25 -11.78 8.43
N ASN A 113 -2.52 -10.82 9.32
CA ASN A 113 -2.02 -9.45 9.20
C ASN A 113 -0.49 -9.44 9.31
N TYR A 114 0.05 -9.82 10.48
CA TYR A 114 1.48 -9.80 10.73
C TYR A 114 2.24 -10.74 9.79
N GLY A 115 1.67 -11.90 9.46
CA GLY A 115 2.26 -12.83 8.50
C GLY A 115 2.41 -12.25 7.09
N ASN A 116 1.40 -11.54 6.58
CA ASN A 116 1.51 -10.87 5.28
C ASN A 116 2.50 -9.70 5.34
N TRP A 117 2.52 -8.92 6.42
CA TRP A 117 3.49 -7.84 6.62
C TRP A 117 4.93 -8.36 6.70
N ASN A 118 5.18 -9.47 7.39
CA ASN A 118 6.48 -10.15 7.40
C ASN A 118 6.94 -10.52 5.98
N THR A 119 6.02 -11.00 5.13
CA THR A 119 6.33 -11.32 3.73
C THR A 119 6.59 -10.08 2.89
N MET A 120 5.88 -8.96 3.13
CA MET A 120 6.13 -7.70 2.41
C MET A 120 7.46 -7.07 2.83
N ALA A 121 7.83 -7.15 4.11
CA ALA A 121 9.10 -6.65 4.64
C ALA A 121 10.28 -7.60 4.45
N ASP A 122 10.07 -8.77 3.81
CA ASP A 122 11.09 -9.80 3.57
C ASP A 122 11.79 -10.35 4.81
N VAL A 123 11.11 -10.23 5.95
CA VAL A 123 11.52 -10.80 7.22
C VAL A 123 10.91 -12.20 7.44
N ASN A 124 10.34 -12.79 6.39
CA ASN A 124 9.85 -14.17 6.34
C ASN A 124 10.81 -15.09 5.56
N PHE A 125 10.82 -16.40 5.83
CA PHE A 125 11.73 -17.37 5.20
C PHE A 125 11.52 -17.55 3.68
N ASP A 126 10.35 -17.18 3.15
CA ASP A 126 10.13 -17.10 1.71
C ASP A 126 10.84 -15.86 1.15
N ALA A 127 12.11 -16.02 0.78
CA ALA A 127 12.84 -15.02 0.01
C ALA A 127 12.14 -14.83 -1.34
N LYS A 128 11.74 -13.59 -1.65
CA LYS A 128 11.32 -13.23 -3.00
C LYS A 128 12.47 -12.55 -3.71
N GLU A 129 12.77 -13.02 -4.92
CA GLU A 129 13.63 -12.30 -5.87
C GLU A 129 13.03 -10.93 -6.22
N ASP A 130 13.94 -10.03 -6.57
CA ASP A 130 13.83 -8.59 -6.84
C ASP A 130 12.45 -7.92 -6.66
N ARG A 131 12.39 -7.01 -5.68
CA ARG A 131 11.16 -6.41 -5.15
C ARG A 131 10.68 -5.17 -5.91
N TYR A 132 11.44 -4.69 -6.91
CA TYR A 132 11.11 -3.44 -7.60
C TYR A 132 9.64 -3.41 -8.07
N CYS A 133 8.90 -2.45 -7.53
CA CYS A 133 7.51 -2.22 -7.86
C CYS A 133 7.33 -0.89 -8.58
N ASN A 134 6.88 -0.98 -9.83
CA ASN A 134 6.37 0.17 -10.54
C ASN A 134 4.89 0.39 -10.17
N PHE A 135 4.64 1.33 -9.26
CA PHE A 135 3.30 1.61 -8.73
C PHE A 135 2.36 2.16 -9.81
N ILE A 136 2.88 2.96 -10.75
CA ILE A 136 2.09 3.53 -11.86
C ILE A 136 1.60 2.42 -12.80
N THR A 137 2.49 1.49 -13.17
CA THR A 137 2.14 0.35 -14.03
C THR A 137 1.10 -0.55 -13.35
N LYS A 138 1.26 -0.83 -12.04
CA LYS A 138 0.26 -1.57 -11.28
C LYS A 138 -1.09 -0.83 -11.22
N ALA A 139 -1.07 0.49 -10.98
CA ALA A 139 -2.26 1.32 -10.95
C ALA A 139 -3.00 1.29 -12.28
N LYS A 140 -2.31 1.50 -13.41
CA LYS A 140 -2.88 1.45 -14.76
C LYS A 140 -3.46 0.08 -15.11
N LYS A 141 -2.86 -1.00 -14.60
CA LYS A 141 -3.38 -2.36 -14.82
C LYS A 141 -4.61 -2.66 -13.96
N LEU A 142 -4.61 -2.20 -12.70
CA LEU A 142 -5.68 -2.45 -11.74
C LEU A 142 -6.91 -1.57 -12.00
N ASP A 143 -6.67 -0.32 -12.40
CA ASP A 143 -7.68 0.70 -12.62
C ASP A 143 -7.46 1.44 -13.96
N PRO A 144 -7.57 0.78 -15.14
CA PRO A 144 -7.25 1.38 -16.44
C PRO A 144 -8.04 2.65 -16.81
N LYS A 145 -9.17 2.89 -16.15
CA LYS A 145 -10.04 4.06 -16.38
C LYS A 145 -9.92 5.13 -15.29
N GLY A 146 -9.20 4.84 -14.21
CA GLY A 146 -9.15 5.72 -13.05
C GLY A 146 -10.43 5.71 -12.22
N ASP A 147 -11.35 4.76 -12.39
CA ASP A 147 -12.65 4.76 -11.73
C ASP A 147 -12.49 4.63 -10.19
N LEU A 148 -11.53 3.84 -9.73
CA LEU A 148 -11.20 3.73 -8.30
C LEU A 148 -10.64 5.05 -7.77
N ILE A 149 -9.70 5.66 -8.50
CA ILE A 149 -9.08 6.92 -8.11
C ILE A 149 -10.12 8.04 -8.07
N ARG A 150 -10.97 8.17 -9.10
CA ARG A 150 -12.03 9.19 -9.15
C ARG A 150 -13.04 9.05 -8.00
N LYS A 151 -13.33 7.81 -7.59
CA LYS A 151 -14.25 7.54 -6.48
C LYS A 151 -13.69 8.05 -5.16
N TRP A 152 -12.42 7.76 -4.87
CA TRP A 152 -11.81 8.03 -3.56
C TRP A 152 -11.05 9.36 -3.51
N ILE A 153 -10.71 9.93 -4.66
CA ILE A 153 -10.01 11.21 -4.81
C ILE A 153 -10.84 12.10 -5.76
N PRO A 154 -12.01 12.59 -5.30
CA PRO A 154 -12.93 13.37 -6.13
C PRO A 154 -12.29 14.67 -6.65
N GLU A 155 -11.30 15.23 -5.97
CA GLU A 155 -10.55 16.39 -6.44
C GLU A 155 -9.78 16.13 -7.74
N LEU A 156 -9.39 14.89 -8.04
CA LEU A 156 -8.75 14.51 -9.32
C LEU A 156 -9.77 14.02 -10.36
N SER A 157 -11.07 14.03 -10.05
CA SER A 157 -12.09 13.37 -10.85
C SER A 157 -12.31 13.95 -12.25
N THR A 158 -11.78 15.15 -12.52
CA THR A 158 -11.86 15.84 -13.81
C THR A 158 -10.67 15.55 -14.73
N LEU A 159 -9.59 14.94 -14.22
CA LEU A 159 -8.41 14.61 -15.04
C LEU A 159 -8.74 13.53 -16.07
N GLY A 160 -8.13 13.58 -17.25
CA GLY A 160 -8.26 12.51 -18.25
C GLY A 160 -7.60 11.19 -17.80
N ASN A 161 -8.00 10.06 -18.37
CA ASN A 161 -7.47 8.73 -18.02
C ASN A 161 -5.95 8.62 -18.18
N ASN A 162 -5.36 9.39 -19.10
CA ASN A 162 -3.90 9.39 -19.31
C ASN A 162 -3.13 9.98 -18.12
N TYR A 163 -3.80 10.77 -17.29
CA TYR A 163 -3.18 11.62 -16.25
C TYR A 163 -3.65 11.28 -14.83
N ILE A 164 -4.77 10.56 -14.69
CA ILE A 164 -5.38 10.24 -13.39
C ILE A 164 -4.43 9.47 -12.46
N HIS A 165 -3.46 8.75 -13.01
CA HIS A 165 -2.45 8.00 -12.24
C HIS A 165 -1.17 8.79 -11.95
N GLU A 166 -0.92 9.89 -12.68
CA GLU A 166 0.31 10.68 -12.64
C GLU A 166 -0.03 12.18 -12.70
N PRO A 167 -0.70 12.73 -11.66
CA PRO A 167 -1.18 14.11 -11.65
C PRO A 167 -0.01 15.12 -11.70
N ASP A 168 1.15 14.77 -11.18
CA ASP A 168 2.40 15.55 -11.22
C ASP A 168 2.93 15.79 -12.64
N LYS A 169 2.60 14.91 -13.59
CA LYS A 169 3.04 15.01 -14.99
C LYS A 169 2.05 15.75 -15.88
N VAL A 170 0.98 16.29 -15.32
CA VAL A 170 -0.04 17.02 -16.06
C VAL A 170 0.47 18.42 -16.43
N PRO A 171 0.41 18.83 -17.71
CA PRO A 171 0.75 20.18 -18.09
C PRO A 171 -0.10 21.21 -17.31
N GLU A 172 0.52 22.30 -16.86
CA GLU A 172 -0.15 23.35 -16.05
C GLU A 172 -1.42 23.90 -16.74
N LYS A 173 -1.41 23.98 -18.08
CA LYS A 173 -2.58 24.38 -18.88
C LYS A 173 -3.80 23.47 -18.67
N ASP A 174 -3.58 22.18 -18.47
CA ASP A 174 -4.65 21.19 -18.36
C ASP A 174 -5.09 21.04 -16.90
N LEU A 175 -4.18 21.22 -15.93
CA LEU A 175 -4.53 21.42 -14.51
C LEU A 175 -5.43 22.65 -14.31
N LYS A 176 -5.10 23.79 -14.94
CA LYS A 176 -5.92 25.00 -14.90
C LYS A 176 -7.31 24.80 -15.49
N LYS A 177 -7.43 24.07 -16.61
CA LYS A 177 -8.74 23.72 -17.20
C LYS A 177 -9.56 22.81 -16.30
N ALA A 178 -8.88 21.89 -15.60
CA ALA A 178 -9.50 20.98 -14.65
C ALA A 178 -9.84 21.66 -13.29
N ASN A 179 -9.39 22.91 -13.10
CA ASN A 179 -9.48 23.67 -11.85
C ASN A 179 -8.85 22.92 -10.66
N ILE A 180 -7.68 22.31 -10.89
CA ILE A 180 -6.90 21.58 -9.89
C ILE A 180 -5.58 22.33 -9.65
N LYS A 181 -5.26 22.60 -8.39
CA LYS A 181 -3.96 23.11 -7.96
C LYS A 181 -3.22 22.07 -7.13
N LEU A 182 -2.12 21.56 -7.66
CA LEU A 182 -1.26 20.67 -6.90
C LEU A 182 -0.57 21.43 -5.76
N GLY A 183 -0.45 20.79 -4.60
CA GLY A 183 0.01 21.38 -3.35
C GLY A 183 -1.09 22.04 -2.52
N GLU A 184 -2.23 22.39 -3.11
CA GLU A 184 -3.41 22.91 -2.40
C GLU A 184 -4.53 21.86 -2.38
N ASP A 185 -5.04 21.48 -3.56
CA ASP A 185 -6.18 20.57 -3.71
C ASP A 185 -5.75 19.10 -3.58
N TYR A 186 -4.59 18.76 -4.13
CA TYR A 186 -3.98 17.43 -4.04
C TYR A 186 -2.45 17.56 -3.92
N PRO A 187 -1.76 16.81 -3.04
CA PRO A 187 -0.34 17.00 -2.80
C PRO A 187 0.54 16.58 -3.98
N TYR A 188 1.74 17.15 -4.03
CA TYR A 188 2.80 16.60 -4.88
C TYR A 188 3.28 15.25 -4.34
N PRO A 189 3.78 14.34 -5.20
CA PRO A 189 4.37 13.09 -4.76
C PRO A 189 5.50 13.31 -3.75
N VAL A 190 5.46 12.56 -2.64
CA VAL A 190 6.50 12.60 -1.61
C VAL A 190 7.73 11.76 -1.97
N VAL A 191 7.68 11.07 -3.10
CA VAL A 191 8.74 10.22 -3.66
C VAL A 191 8.94 10.51 -5.13
N ASP A 192 10.12 10.17 -5.65
CA ASP A 192 10.43 10.30 -7.07
C ASP A 192 9.64 9.29 -7.91
N THR A 193 8.72 9.82 -8.73
CA THR A 193 7.84 9.05 -9.62
C THR A 193 8.46 8.77 -10.99
N ASP A 194 9.56 9.43 -11.36
CA ASP A 194 10.17 9.29 -12.69
C ASP A 194 10.80 7.93 -12.89
N ARG A 195 11.25 7.30 -11.81
CA ARG A 195 11.76 5.92 -11.83
C ARG A 195 10.71 4.87 -12.17
N TRP A 196 9.43 5.23 -12.22
CA TRP A 196 8.30 4.33 -12.54
C TRP A 196 7.73 4.53 -13.95
N VAL A 197 8.44 5.24 -14.82
CA VAL A 197 8.00 5.46 -16.22
C VAL A 197 8.90 4.73 -17.20
#